data_AF-A0A4R2KTB3-F1
#
_entry.id   AF-A0A4R2KTB3-F1
#
_cell.length_a   1.000
_cell.length_b   1.000
_cell.length_c   1.000
_cell.angle_alpha   90.00
_cell.angle_beta   90.00
_cell.angle_gamma   90.00
#
_symmetry.space_group_name_H-M   'P 1'
#
loop_
_entity.id
_entity.type
_entity.pdbx_description
1 polymer ?
#
loop_
_entity_poly.entity_id
_entity_poly.type
_entity_poly.pdbx_seq_one_letter_code
_entity_poly.pdbx_strand_id
1 'polypeptide(L)'
;MTAATPNASRRRKPSRGARAVTKGMFYTHLWLGVIVAFLVIIIAVTGIMLNHKRALGFMPGTDARQPGAFAMALPLPELAERAAAAVAPEVATSGIDRMDVRPDKGIIKVRFNDIGITEVTLALHDGAVLVTGLRNDSFLEQLHSGDVFGEEGYLLSDLAASALILLLLSGFWMWLYPHTKVR
;
A
#
# COMPACT_ATOMS: atom_id res chain seq x y z
N MET A 1 -69.65 12.93 26.93
CA MET A 1 -68.70 11.93 26.40
C MET A 1 -67.71 12.64 25.50
N THR A 2 -66.58 13.06 26.08
CA THR A 2 -65.51 13.81 25.39
C THR A 2 -64.39 12.82 25.04
N ALA A 3 -64.30 12.45 23.76
CA ALA A 3 -63.19 11.67 23.25
C ALA A 3 -61.97 12.59 23.08
N ALA A 4 -60.98 12.43 23.95
CA ALA A 4 -59.69 13.11 23.84
C ALA A 4 -58.95 12.58 22.59
N THR A 5 -58.66 13.48 21.65
CA THR A 5 -57.81 13.22 20.49
C THR A 5 -56.37 12.88 20.92
N PRO A 6 -55.66 11.99 20.19
CA PRO A 6 -54.30 11.59 20.56
C PRO A 6 -53.35 12.78 20.40
N ASN A 7 -52.56 13.00 21.45
CA ASN A 7 -51.47 13.96 21.51
C ASN A 7 -50.43 13.62 20.43
N ALA A 8 -50.52 14.28 19.27
CA ALA A 8 -49.49 14.22 18.25
C ALA A 8 -48.18 14.72 18.86
N SER A 9 -47.24 13.79 19.11
CA SER A 9 -45.94 14.09 19.69
C SER A 9 -45.23 15.16 18.86
N ARG A 10 -45.29 16.43 19.32
CA ARG A 10 -44.59 17.55 18.70
C ARG A 10 -43.10 17.25 18.72
N ARG A 11 -42.54 16.85 17.57
CA ARG A 11 -41.09 16.73 17.37
C ARG A 11 -40.45 18.07 17.77
N ARG A 12 -39.78 18.10 18.92
CA ARG A 12 -39.09 19.29 19.42
C ARG A 12 -38.04 19.71 18.38
N LYS A 13 -38.16 20.95 17.88
CA LYS A 13 -37.15 21.54 16.99
C LYS A 13 -35.81 21.58 17.76
N PRO A 14 -34.68 21.13 17.17
CA PRO A 14 -33.39 21.14 17.84
C PRO A 14 -32.96 22.58 18.19
N SER A 15 -32.27 22.74 19.33
CA SER A 15 -31.77 24.03 19.80
C SER A 15 -30.77 24.65 18.82
N ARG A 16 -30.58 25.97 18.89
CA ARG A 16 -29.58 26.67 18.05
C ARG A 16 -28.17 26.07 18.22
N GLY A 17 -27.79 25.72 19.45
CA GLY A 17 -26.51 25.05 19.75
C GLY A 17 -26.40 23.67 19.11
N ALA A 18 -27.45 22.84 19.18
CA ALA A 18 -27.45 21.54 18.52
C ALA A 18 -27.29 21.66 17.00
N ARG A 19 -27.95 22.64 16.37
CA ARG A 19 -27.79 22.90 14.92
C ARG A 19 -26.39 23.37 14.55
N ALA A 20 -25.77 24.21 15.38
CA ALA A 20 -24.40 24.68 15.15
C ALA A 20 -23.39 23.52 15.20
N VAL A 21 -23.52 22.61 16.18
CA VAL A 21 -22.66 21.42 16.30
C VAL A 21 -22.82 20.48 15.10
N THR A 22 -24.06 20.19 14.68
CA THR A 22 -24.29 19.33 13.50
C THR A 22 -23.73 19.96 12.24
N LYS A 23 -23.89 21.28 12.07
CA LYS A 23 -23.35 22.02 10.93
C LYS A 23 -21.81 22.00 10.93
N GLY A 24 -21.18 22.23 12.09
CA GLY A 24 -19.73 22.15 12.25
C GLY A 24 -19.20 20.76 11.87
N MET A 25 -19.77 19.70 12.44
CA MET A 25 -19.40 18.32 12.12
C MET A 25 -19.50 18.01 10.62
N PHE A 26 -20.58 18.46 9.96
CA PHE A 26 -20.76 18.26 8.52
C PHE A 26 -19.65 18.94 7.70
N TYR A 27 -19.34 20.21 7.96
CA TYR A 27 -18.30 20.91 7.19
C TYR A 27 -16.89 20.42 7.51
N THR A 28 -16.61 20.04 8.76
CA THR A 28 -15.33 19.42 9.12
C THR A 28 -15.16 18.10 8.39
N HIS A 29 -16.19 17.23 8.38
CA HIS A 29 -16.15 15.98 7.63
C HIS A 29 -16.01 16.23 6.11
N LEU A 30 -16.74 17.21 5.56
CA LEU A 30 -16.67 17.52 4.13
C LEU A 30 -15.25 17.92 3.70
N TRP A 31 -14.65 18.90 4.38
CA TRP A 31 -13.35 19.43 3.98
C TRP A 31 -12.20 18.48 4.29
N LEU A 32 -12.22 17.82 5.46
CA LEU A 32 -11.28 16.74 5.75
C LEU A 32 -11.44 15.61 4.72
N GLY A 33 -12.69 15.31 4.34
CA GLY A 33 -13.05 14.33 3.33
C GLY A 33 -12.43 14.62 1.97
N VAL A 34 -12.52 15.86 1.48
CA VAL A 34 -11.94 16.27 0.20
C VAL A 34 -10.41 16.07 0.19
N ILE A 35 -9.72 16.50 1.26
CA ILE A 35 -8.26 16.38 1.37
C ILE A 35 -7.83 14.91 1.41
N VAL A 36 -8.46 14.11 2.27
CA VAL A 36 -8.12 12.69 2.43
C VAL A 36 -8.52 11.90 1.19
N ALA A 37 -9.64 12.21 0.54
CA ALA A 37 -10.08 11.52 -0.68
C ALA A 37 -9.04 11.65 -1.80
N PHE A 38 -8.41 12.81 -1.96
CA PHE A 38 -7.32 12.99 -2.92
C PHE A 38 -6.15 12.02 -2.65
N LEU A 39 -5.70 11.94 -1.40
CA LEU A 39 -4.62 11.02 -1.01
C LEU A 39 -5.03 9.56 -1.19
N VAL A 40 -6.25 9.20 -0.81
CA VAL A 40 -6.78 7.84 -0.95
C VAL A 40 -6.91 7.43 -2.41
N ILE A 41 -7.25 8.35 -3.32
CA ILE A 41 -7.25 8.06 -4.76
C ILE A 41 -5.84 7.68 -5.23
N ILE A 42 -4.81 8.42 -4.81
CA ILE A 42 -3.42 8.10 -5.17
C ILE A 42 -3.06 6.71 -4.64
N ILE A 43 -3.29 6.45 -3.34
CA ILE A 43 -2.99 5.17 -2.69
C ILE A 43 -3.77 4.01 -3.34
N ALA A 44 -5.04 4.21 -3.69
CA ALA A 44 -5.86 3.20 -4.32
C ALA A 44 -5.37 2.88 -5.75
N VAL A 45 -5.06 3.90 -6.55
CA VAL A 45 -4.54 3.72 -7.91
C VAL A 45 -3.18 3.00 -7.86
N THR A 46 -2.25 3.45 -7.00
CA THR A 46 -0.95 2.79 -6.85
C THR A 46 -1.10 1.37 -6.33
N GLY A 47 -1.99 1.12 -5.36
CA GLY A 47 -2.27 -0.22 -4.84
C GLY A 47 -2.83 -1.17 -5.91
N ILE A 48 -3.74 -0.68 -6.77
CA ILE A 48 -4.24 -1.46 -7.92
C ILE A 48 -3.09 -1.79 -8.88
N MET A 49 -2.24 -0.81 -9.21
CA MET A 49 -1.10 -1.04 -10.09
C MET A 49 -0.12 -2.07 -9.50
N LEU A 50 0.16 -1.99 -8.20
CA LEU A 50 1.03 -2.93 -7.48
C LEU A 50 0.49 -4.37 -7.52
N ASN A 51 -0.82 -4.54 -7.35
CA ASN A 51 -1.48 -5.85 -7.46
C ASN A 51 -1.38 -6.44 -8.87
N HIS A 52 -1.29 -5.60 -9.90
CA HIS A 52 -1.24 -6.01 -11.31
C HIS A 52 0.16 -5.87 -11.93
N LYS A 53 1.22 -5.76 -11.12
CA LYS A 53 2.58 -5.44 -11.59
C LYS A 53 3.14 -6.37 -12.67
N ARG A 54 2.71 -7.63 -12.69
CA ARG A 54 3.06 -8.59 -13.76
C ARG A 54 2.34 -8.29 -15.07
N ALA A 55 1.03 -8.06 -15.01
CA ALA A 55 0.22 -7.73 -16.18
C ALA A 55 0.63 -6.39 -16.80
N LEU A 56 1.10 -5.46 -15.97
CA LEU A 56 1.58 -4.13 -16.37
C LEU A 56 3.05 -4.12 -16.84
N GLY A 57 3.74 -5.27 -16.82
CA GLY A 57 5.14 -5.36 -17.27
C GLY A 57 6.16 -4.71 -16.33
N PHE A 58 5.78 -4.37 -15.09
CA PHE A 58 6.70 -3.83 -14.08
C PHE A 58 7.57 -4.91 -13.43
N MET A 59 7.22 -6.18 -13.61
CA MET A 59 8.06 -7.31 -13.25
C MET A 59 8.50 -8.07 -14.51
N PRO A 60 9.81 -8.22 -14.75
CA PRO A 60 10.32 -9.09 -15.80
C PRO A 60 9.83 -10.53 -15.59
N GLY A 61 9.46 -11.18 -16.70
CA GLY A 61 9.12 -12.60 -16.71
C GLY A 61 10.32 -13.41 -16.25
N THR A 62 10.14 -14.22 -15.22
CA THR A 62 11.11 -15.26 -14.86
C THR A 62 10.57 -16.53 -15.44
N ASP A 63 11.19 -17.03 -16.51
CA ASP A 63 10.84 -18.32 -17.06
C ASP A 63 11.00 -19.36 -15.95
N ALA A 64 9.91 -20.02 -15.59
CA ALA A 64 9.87 -20.98 -14.51
C ALA A 64 10.76 -22.16 -14.88
N ARG A 65 12.00 -22.16 -14.39
CA ARG A 65 12.86 -23.34 -14.43
C ARG A 65 12.38 -24.29 -13.34
N GLN A 66 12.25 -25.58 -13.67
CA GLN A 66 11.76 -26.59 -12.75
C GLN A 66 12.53 -26.49 -11.42
N PRO A 67 11.86 -26.28 -10.28
CA PRO A 67 12.53 -26.23 -8.99
C PRO A 67 13.15 -27.62 -8.73
N GLY A 68 14.49 -27.69 -8.75
CA GLY A 68 15.19 -28.84 -8.23
C GLY A 68 15.07 -28.89 -6.71
N ALA A 69 15.50 -29.99 -6.10
CA ALA A 69 15.49 -30.10 -4.64
C ALA A 69 16.32 -28.97 -4.03
N PHE A 70 15.76 -28.20 -3.09
CA PHE A 70 16.46 -27.06 -2.45
C PHE A 70 17.83 -27.45 -1.85
N ALA A 71 17.99 -28.71 -1.44
CA ALA A 71 19.27 -29.28 -0.99
C ALA A 71 20.40 -29.21 -2.04
N MET A 72 20.05 -29.07 -3.31
CA MET A 72 20.98 -28.91 -4.44
C MET A 72 21.19 -27.43 -4.82
N ALA A 73 20.79 -26.48 -3.97
CA ALA A 73 21.06 -25.06 -4.22
C ALA A 73 22.55 -24.76 -4.02
N LEU A 74 23.08 -23.85 -4.84
CA LEU A 74 24.41 -23.29 -4.63
C LEU A 74 24.47 -22.51 -3.31
N PRO A 75 25.63 -22.45 -2.66
CA PRO A 75 25.83 -21.61 -1.47
C PRO A 75 25.51 -20.13 -1.76
N LEU A 76 24.92 -19.44 -0.78
CA LEU A 76 24.59 -18.01 -0.90
C LEU A 76 25.79 -17.13 -1.30
N PRO A 77 27.02 -17.33 -0.79
CA PRO A 77 28.17 -16.54 -1.23
C PRO A 77 28.47 -16.69 -2.72
N GLU A 78 28.38 -17.90 -3.26
CA GLU A 78 28.60 -18.14 -4.69
C GLU A 78 27.52 -17.46 -5.55
N LEU A 79 26.26 -17.52 -5.11
CA LEU A 79 25.16 -16.81 -5.78
C LEU A 79 25.33 -15.29 -5.70
N ALA A 80 25.81 -14.76 -4.57
CA ALA A 80 26.10 -13.34 -4.41
C ALA A 80 27.22 -12.86 -5.36
N GLU A 81 28.30 -13.63 -5.48
CA GLU A 81 29.40 -13.34 -6.41
C GLU A 81 28.92 -13.35 -7.87
N ARG A 82 28.12 -14.35 -8.24
CA ARG A 82 27.53 -14.46 -9.60
C ARG A 82 26.57 -13.30 -9.90
N ALA A 83 25.79 -12.85 -8.92
CA ALA A 83 24.94 -11.67 -9.08
C ALA A 83 25.78 -10.40 -9.27
N ALA A 84 26.85 -10.22 -8.47
CA ALA A 84 27.74 -9.06 -8.58
C ALA A 84 28.46 -9.02 -9.93
N ALA A 85 28.83 -10.19 -10.48
CA ALA A 85 29.42 -10.30 -11.81
C ALA A 85 28.43 -9.98 -12.96
N ALA A 86 27.12 -10.00 -12.71
CA ALA A 86 26.08 -9.78 -13.70
C ALA A 86 25.64 -8.31 -13.84
N VAL A 87 26.21 -7.40 -13.05
CA VAL A 87 25.86 -5.96 -13.01
C VAL A 87 27.09 -5.10 -13.25
N ALA A 88 26.87 -3.79 -13.46
CA ALA A 88 27.95 -2.84 -13.61
C ALA A 88 28.79 -2.75 -12.31
N PRO A 89 30.12 -2.50 -12.40
CA PRO A 89 30.99 -2.44 -11.22
C PRO A 89 30.51 -1.48 -10.15
N GLU A 90 29.95 -0.33 -10.54
CA GLU A 90 29.43 0.67 -9.61
C GLU A 90 28.29 0.11 -8.75
N VAL A 91 27.39 -0.67 -9.38
CA VAL A 91 26.28 -1.37 -8.69
C VAL A 91 26.80 -2.50 -7.81
N ALA A 92 27.77 -3.29 -8.29
CA ALA A 92 28.37 -4.34 -7.48
C ALA A 92 29.03 -3.78 -6.21
N THR A 93 29.72 -2.63 -6.33
CA THR A 93 30.39 -1.97 -5.20
C THR A 93 29.47 -1.29 -4.20
N SER A 94 28.20 -1.03 -4.54
CA SER A 94 27.24 -0.49 -3.56
C SER A 94 26.93 -1.48 -2.43
N GLY A 95 27.27 -2.75 -2.63
CA GLY A 95 26.93 -3.83 -1.72
C GLY A 95 25.52 -4.36 -1.96
N ILE A 96 25.21 -5.46 -1.27
CA ILE A 96 23.92 -6.15 -1.35
C ILE A 96 23.00 -5.60 -0.25
N ASP A 97 21.84 -5.06 -0.65
CA ASP A 97 20.77 -4.64 0.27
C ASP A 97 20.07 -5.89 0.84
N ARG A 98 19.61 -6.79 -0.04
CA ARG A 98 18.85 -7.97 0.37
C ARG A 98 18.99 -9.13 -0.61
N MET A 99 18.94 -10.35 -0.07
CA MET A 99 18.74 -11.58 -0.85
C MET A 99 17.41 -12.23 -0.48
N ASP A 100 16.53 -12.44 -1.47
CA ASP A 100 15.22 -13.10 -1.33
C ASP A 100 15.27 -14.47 -2.02
N VAL A 101 15.33 -15.53 -1.21
CA VAL A 101 15.42 -16.93 -1.67
C VAL A 101 14.01 -17.50 -1.80
N ARG A 102 13.68 -18.05 -2.97
CA ARG A 102 12.36 -18.62 -3.29
C ARG A 102 12.49 -20.07 -3.77
N PRO A 103 12.61 -21.04 -2.83
CA PRO A 103 12.83 -22.44 -3.17
C PRO A 103 11.72 -23.06 -4.02
N ASP A 104 10.47 -22.66 -3.76
CA ASP A 104 9.27 -23.07 -4.51
C ASP A 104 9.36 -22.73 -6.00
N LYS A 105 10.16 -21.72 -6.34
CA LYS A 105 10.39 -21.25 -7.72
C LYS A 105 11.78 -21.60 -8.24
N GLY A 106 12.66 -22.18 -7.43
CA GLY A 106 14.03 -22.47 -7.81
C GLY A 106 14.88 -21.23 -8.08
N ILE A 107 14.54 -20.06 -7.52
CA ILE A 107 15.23 -18.79 -7.78
C ILE A 107 15.69 -18.08 -6.51
N ILE A 108 16.70 -17.23 -6.65
CA ILE A 108 17.10 -16.22 -5.68
C ILE A 108 17.11 -14.85 -6.35
N LYS A 109 16.66 -13.82 -5.64
CA LYS A 109 16.75 -12.42 -6.06
C LYS A 109 17.78 -11.73 -5.19
N VAL A 110 18.82 -11.20 -5.82
CA VAL A 110 19.87 -10.42 -5.16
C VAL A 110 19.66 -8.96 -5.53
N ARG A 111 19.45 -8.12 -4.52
CA ARG A 111 19.25 -6.68 -4.69
C ARG A 111 20.46 -5.92 -4.19
N PHE A 112 20.88 -4.94 -4.97
CA PHE A 112 21.99 -4.05 -4.65
C PHE A 112 21.50 -2.77 -3.97
N ASN A 113 22.38 -2.15 -3.19
CA ASN A 113 22.13 -0.91 -2.46
C ASN A 113 22.43 0.34 -3.33
N ASP A 114 22.20 0.24 -4.64
CA ASP A 114 22.37 1.34 -5.58
C ASP A 114 21.09 2.20 -5.68
N ILE A 115 21.23 3.41 -6.22
CA ILE A 115 20.09 4.34 -6.39
C ILE A 115 19.00 3.73 -7.30
N GLY A 116 19.39 2.89 -8.27
CA GLY A 116 18.47 2.23 -9.19
C GLY A 116 17.74 1.03 -8.60
N ILE A 117 18.12 0.58 -7.39
CA ILE A 117 17.60 -0.63 -6.73
C ILE A 117 17.66 -1.81 -7.70
N THR A 118 18.85 -2.04 -8.23
CA THR A 118 19.11 -3.07 -9.23
C THR A 118 18.89 -4.45 -8.60
N GLU A 119 18.12 -5.30 -9.27
CA GLU A 119 17.83 -6.66 -8.83
C GLU A 119 18.29 -7.68 -9.89
N VAL A 120 19.03 -8.69 -9.45
CA VAL A 120 19.45 -9.82 -10.27
C VAL A 120 18.71 -11.06 -9.77
N THR A 121 17.99 -11.73 -10.67
CA THR A 121 17.38 -13.02 -10.40
C THR A 121 18.25 -14.12 -10.96
N LEU A 122 18.69 -15.03 -10.10
CA LEU A 122 19.49 -16.21 -10.44
C LEU A 122 18.68 -17.48 -10.20
N ALA A 123 18.97 -18.53 -10.95
CA ALA A 123 18.54 -19.88 -10.62
C ALA A 123 19.35 -20.44 -9.42
N LEU A 124 18.69 -21.09 -8.48
CA LEU A 124 19.30 -21.59 -7.25
C LEU A 124 20.33 -22.71 -7.50
N HIS A 125 20.16 -23.53 -8.53
CA HIS A 125 20.94 -24.77 -8.70
C HIS A 125 22.25 -24.59 -9.47
N ASP A 126 22.25 -23.74 -10.48
CA ASP A 126 23.38 -23.54 -11.39
C ASP A 126 23.89 -22.09 -11.39
N GLY A 127 23.21 -21.20 -10.65
CA GLY A 127 23.55 -19.78 -10.57
C GLY A 127 23.38 -19.05 -11.89
N ALA A 128 22.57 -19.59 -12.81
CA ALA A 128 22.32 -18.94 -14.10
C ALA A 128 21.55 -17.63 -13.90
N VAL A 129 22.01 -16.56 -14.53
CA VAL A 129 21.32 -15.26 -14.55
C VAL A 129 20.08 -15.37 -15.41
N LEU A 130 18.92 -15.29 -14.77
CA LEU A 130 17.62 -15.34 -15.43
C LEU A 130 17.20 -13.95 -15.89
N VAL A 131 17.38 -12.96 -15.01
CA VAL A 131 16.93 -11.59 -15.23
C VAL A 131 17.87 -10.63 -14.50
N THR A 132 18.31 -9.59 -15.19
CA THR A 132 18.94 -8.40 -14.62
C THR A 132 18.06 -7.20 -14.96
N GLY A 133 17.74 -6.35 -13.98
CA GLY A 133 16.96 -5.16 -14.30
C GLY A 133 16.74 -4.21 -13.13
N LEU A 134 16.40 -2.98 -13.50
CA LEU A 134 15.85 -1.98 -12.59
C LEU A 134 14.42 -2.40 -12.22
N ARG A 135 14.07 -2.30 -10.94
CA ARG A 135 12.69 -2.52 -10.52
C ARG A 135 11.85 -1.28 -10.78
N ASN A 136 11.13 -1.29 -11.90
CA ASN A 136 10.12 -0.26 -12.19
C ASN A 136 8.96 -0.26 -11.16
N ASP A 137 8.78 -1.34 -10.38
CA ASP A 137 7.80 -1.38 -9.28
C ASP A 137 8.28 -0.66 -8.01
N SER A 138 9.58 -0.42 -7.82
CA SER A 138 10.11 0.22 -6.61
C SER A 138 9.56 1.63 -6.40
N PHE A 139 9.42 2.43 -7.46
CA PHE A 139 8.82 3.77 -7.35
C PHE A 139 7.34 3.71 -6.95
N LEU A 140 6.59 2.76 -7.51
CA LEU A 140 5.18 2.56 -7.15
C LEU A 140 5.03 2.08 -5.71
N GLU A 141 5.93 1.21 -5.25
CA GLU A 141 5.97 0.74 -3.86
C GLU A 141 6.27 1.90 -2.90
N GLN A 142 7.29 2.72 -3.20
CA GLN A 142 7.65 3.90 -2.40
C GLN A 142 6.56 4.98 -2.38
N LEU A 143 5.92 5.24 -3.51
CA LEU A 143 4.82 6.20 -3.59
C LEU A 143 3.57 5.70 -2.82
N HIS A 144 3.31 4.40 -2.83
CA HIS A 144 2.19 3.80 -2.10
C HIS A 144 2.43 3.79 -0.58
N SER A 145 3.66 3.49 -0.14
CA SER A 145 4.00 3.48 1.29
C SER A 145 4.22 4.88 1.88
N GLY A 146 4.52 5.88 1.04
CA GLY A 146 4.92 7.22 1.46
C GLY A 146 6.45 7.39 1.57
N ASP A 147 7.22 6.32 1.41
CA ASP A 147 8.69 6.30 1.48
C ASP A 147 9.36 7.21 0.43
N VAL A 148 8.64 7.58 -0.63
CA VAL A 148 9.10 8.58 -1.61
C VAL A 148 9.45 9.94 -0.98
N PHE A 149 8.94 10.24 0.21
CA PHE A 149 9.25 11.45 0.98
C PHE A 149 10.27 11.22 2.11
N GLY A 150 10.93 10.05 2.13
CA GLY A 150 11.85 9.63 3.19
C GLY A 150 11.15 9.01 4.40
N GLU A 151 11.90 8.77 5.47
CA GLU A 151 11.39 8.11 6.69
C GLU A 151 10.22 8.85 7.35
N GLU A 152 10.17 10.19 7.23
CA GLU A 152 9.04 10.98 7.73
C GLU A 152 7.75 10.77 6.91
N GLY A 153 7.88 10.28 5.68
CA GLY A 153 6.76 9.97 4.78
C GLY A 153 5.82 8.89 5.30
N TYR A 154 6.32 7.98 6.15
CA TYR A 154 5.48 7.00 6.84
C TYR A 154 4.45 7.68 7.76
N LEU A 155 4.85 8.75 8.47
CA LEU A 155 3.93 9.50 9.33
C LEU A 155 2.82 10.18 8.53
N LEU A 156 3.13 10.66 7.31
CA LEU A 156 2.14 11.25 6.43
C LEU A 156 1.12 10.20 5.97
N SER A 157 1.60 9.00 5.62
CA SER A 157 0.75 7.85 5.26
C SER A 157 -0.14 7.43 6.44
N ASP A 158 0.42 7.31 7.64
CA ASP A 158 -0.30 6.96 8.87
C ASP A 158 -1.33 8.02 9.25
N LEU A 159 -1.01 9.30 9.08
CA LEU A 159 -1.94 10.40 9.30
C LEU A 159 -3.09 10.36 8.30
N ALA A 160 -2.82 10.09 7.02
CA ALA A 160 -3.85 9.94 6.00
C ALA A 160 -4.77 8.76 6.29
N ALA A 161 -4.21 7.61 6.71
CA ALA A 161 -4.97 6.43 7.10
C ALA A 161 -5.83 6.70 8.36
N SER A 162 -5.26 7.36 9.36
CA SER A 162 -5.98 7.75 10.58
C SER A 162 -7.12 8.73 10.27
N ALA A 163 -6.88 9.71 9.41
CA ALA A 163 -7.90 10.66 8.97
C ALA A 163 -9.01 9.95 8.17
N LEU A 164 -8.67 8.95 7.34
CA LEU A 164 -9.67 8.11 6.67
C LEU A 164 -10.53 7.33 7.67
N ILE A 165 -9.94 6.73 8.71
CA ILE A 165 -10.70 6.04 9.77
C ILE A 165 -11.67 7.01 10.45
N LEU A 166 -11.20 8.21 10.82
CA LEU A 166 -12.05 9.24 11.43
C LEU A 166 -13.19 9.67 10.49
N LEU A 167 -12.92 9.77 9.19
CA LEU A 167 -13.95 10.04 8.18
C LEU A 167 -14.96 8.90 8.09
N LEU A 168 -14.53 7.64 8.05
CA LEU A 168 -15.44 6.49 8.03
C LEU A 168 -16.33 6.45 9.27
N LEU A 169 -15.77 6.67 10.46
CA LEU A 169 -16.51 6.72 11.72
C LEU A 169 -17.51 7.89 11.76
N SER A 170 -17.07 9.09 11.39
CA SER A 170 -17.93 10.27 11.37
C SER A 170 -19.02 10.21 10.29
N GLY A 171 -18.70 9.64 9.13
CA GLY A 171 -19.67 9.37 8.05
C GLY A 171 -20.71 8.33 8.49
N PHE A 172 -20.28 7.22 9.09
CA PHE A 172 -21.17 6.21 9.64
C PHE A 172 -22.08 6.77 10.74
N TRP A 173 -21.51 7.58 11.64
CA TRP A 173 -22.30 8.27 12.67
C TRP A 173 -23.35 9.21 12.07
N MET A 174 -22.97 10.02 11.08
CA MET A 174 -23.90 10.92 10.37
C MET A 174 -25.00 10.17 9.64
N TRP A 175 -24.70 8.98 9.10
CA TRP A 175 -25.69 8.09 8.52
C TRP A 175 -26.62 7.50 9.61
N LEU A 176 -26.09 7.03 10.74
CA LEU A 176 -26.87 6.38 11.80
C LEU A 176 -27.75 7.34 12.61
N TYR A 177 -27.26 8.55 12.90
CA TYR A 177 -27.94 9.55 13.73
C TYR A 177 -29.39 9.89 13.32
N PRO A 178 -29.70 10.14 12.03
CA PRO A 178 -31.08 10.37 11.62
C PRO A 178 -31.95 9.11 11.69
N HIS A 179 -31.39 7.92 11.44
CA HIS A 179 -32.13 6.65 11.43
C HIS A 179 -32.54 6.19 12.83
N THR A 180 -31.74 6.49 13.86
CA THR A 180 -32.09 6.19 15.26
C THR A 180 -33.18 7.10 15.83
N LYS A 181 -33.50 8.23 15.17
CA LYS A 181 -34.54 9.18 15.58
C LYS A 181 -35.87 9.02 14.83
N VAL A 182 -36.01 7.94 14.08
CA VAL A 182 -37.26 7.52 13.41
C VAL A 182 -37.76 6.25 14.09
N ARG A 183 -38.44 6.42 15.23
CA ARG A 183 -39.46 5.51 15.78
C ARG A 183 -40.40 6.34 16.65
#